data_AF-A0A139ATJ5-F1
#
_entry.id   AF-A0A139ATJ5-F1
#
_cell.length_a   1.000
_cell.length_b   1.000
_cell.length_c   1.000
_cell.angle_alpha   90.00
_cell.angle_beta   90.00
_cell.angle_gamma   90.00
#
_symmetry.space_group_name_H-M   'P 1'
#
loop_
_entity.id
_entity.type
_entity.pdbx_description
1 polymer ?
#
loop_
_entity_poly.entity_id
_entity_poly.type
_entity_poly.pdbx_seq_one_letter_code
_entity_poly.pdbx_strand_id
1 'polypeptide(L)'
;MAGSWCANPPFAPSPGPPLIHCSAGVGRTGTYIVVDVLIKAMREWGAQPGSTKPLVRAMGSTNLEEDPVAALVKHLRTQRVLMVQTPEQFGYIYECLVEAARGVGNA
;
A
#
# COMPACT_ATOMS: atom_id res chain seq x y z
N MET A 1 -26.94 36.11 -17.82
CA MET A 1 -27.18 35.29 -16.60
C MET A 1 -26.59 33.91 -16.85
N ALA A 2 -25.32 33.69 -16.49
CA ALA A 2 -24.69 32.37 -16.54
C ALA A 2 -24.68 31.81 -15.11
N GLY A 3 -25.39 30.70 -14.91
CA GLY A 3 -25.56 30.08 -13.60
C GLY A 3 -24.25 29.52 -13.06
N SER A 4 -23.91 29.92 -11.85
CA SER A 4 -22.87 29.34 -11.01
C SER A 4 -23.27 27.92 -10.60
N TRP A 5 -22.78 26.91 -11.33
CA TRP A 5 -23.06 25.49 -11.10
C TRP A 5 -21.84 24.69 -10.63
N CYS A 6 -20.93 25.30 -9.87
CA CYS A 6 -19.86 24.57 -9.18
C CYS A 6 -19.54 25.27 -7.85
N ALA A 7 -20.57 25.53 -7.03
CA ALA A 7 -20.33 25.69 -5.60
C ALA A 7 -19.97 24.30 -5.06
N ASN A 8 -18.73 24.13 -4.58
CA ASN A 8 -18.26 22.89 -3.97
C ASN A 8 -19.20 22.55 -2.79
N PRO A 9 -19.97 21.44 -2.82
CA PRO A 9 -20.96 21.19 -1.79
C PRO A 9 -20.30 20.93 -0.43
N PRO A 10 -20.95 21.30 0.70
CA PRO A 10 -20.44 21.09 2.06
C PRO A 10 -20.35 19.61 2.48
N PHE A 11 -20.62 18.68 1.55
CA PHE A 11 -20.48 17.24 1.66
C PHE A 11 -19.64 16.74 0.47
N ALA A 12 -18.36 17.15 0.39
CA ALA A 12 -17.45 16.46 -0.53
C ALA A 12 -17.39 14.99 -0.08
N PRO A 13 -17.90 14.03 -0.88
CA PRO A 13 -17.86 12.62 -0.47
C PRO A 13 -16.39 12.21 -0.33
N SER A 14 -16.08 11.42 0.70
CA SER A 14 -14.78 10.75 0.81
C SER A 14 -14.45 10.13 -0.55
N PRO A 15 -13.24 10.31 -1.10
CA PRO A 15 -12.88 9.67 -2.35
C PRO A 15 -13.13 8.17 -2.21
N GLY A 16 -13.83 7.57 -3.19
CA GLY A 16 -14.10 6.14 -3.22
C GLY A 16 -12.81 5.31 -3.28
N PRO A 17 -12.90 3.98 -3.10
CA PRO A 17 -11.73 3.11 -3.18
C PRO A 17 -11.08 3.19 -4.58
N PRO A 18 -9.74 3.19 -4.68
CA PRO A 18 -9.06 3.28 -5.96
C PRO A 18 -9.27 2.01 -6.81
N LEU A 19 -9.49 2.19 -8.12
CA LEU A 19 -9.54 1.09 -9.08
C LEU A 19 -8.16 0.81 -9.65
N ILE A 20 -7.63 -0.39 -9.39
CA ILE A 20 -6.30 -0.80 -9.83
C ILE A 20 -6.44 -2.10 -10.62
N HIS A 21 -5.98 -2.12 -11.86
CA HIS A 21 -5.99 -3.32 -12.70
C HIS A 21 -4.69 -3.47 -13.48
N CYS A 22 -4.49 -4.67 -14.02
CA CYS A 22 -3.46 -4.92 -15.03
C CYS A 22 -4.09 -5.68 -16.20
N SER A 23 -3.69 -6.93 -16.43
CA SER A 23 -4.40 -7.88 -17.28
C SER A 23 -5.30 -8.77 -16.43
N ALA A 24 -4.78 -9.88 -15.87
CA ALA A 24 -5.53 -10.75 -14.94
C ALA A 24 -5.89 -10.10 -13.58
N GLY A 25 -5.31 -8.94 -13.27
CA GLY A 25 -5.56 -8.22 -12.03
C GLY A 25 -5.01 -8.91 -10.78
N VAL A 26 -3.83 -9.56 -10.88
CA VAL A 26 -3.22 -10.30 -9.75
C VAL A 26 -1.76 -9.95 -9.51
N GLY A 27 -0.89 -10.08 -10.53
CA GLY A 27 0.56 -9.87 -10.40
C GLY A 27 0.92 -8.40 -10.16
N ARG A 28 0.97 -7.59 -11.23
CA ARG A 28 1.28 -6.15 -11.15
C ARG A 28 0.31 -5.37 -10.25
N THR A 29 -0.97 -5.76 -10.25
CA THR A 29 -1.99 -5.17 -9.37
C THR A 29 -1.65 -5.40 -7.90
N GLY A 30 -1.30 -6.64 -7.52
CA GLY A 30 -0.86 -6.94 -6.16
C GLY A 30 0.43 -6.25 -5.80
N THR A 31 1.42 -6.24 -6.69
CA THR A 31 2.69 -5.53 -6.47
C THR A 31 2.45 -4.06 -6.16
N TYR A 32 1.63 -3.38 -6.98
CA TYR A 32 1.31 -1.97 -6.76
C TYR A 32 0.57 -1.72 -5.44
N ILE A 33 -0.44 -2.54 -5.12
CA ILE A 33 -1.20 -2.40 -3.86
C ILE A 33 -0.28 -2.58 -2.65
N VAL A 34 0.60 -3.58 -2.66
CA VAL A 34 1.56 -3.80 -1.57
C VAL A 34 2.48 -2.60 -1.39
N VAL A 35 3.09 -2.12 -2.48
CA VAL A 35 3.99 -0.96 -2.43
C VAL A 35 3.28 0.29 -1.91
N ASP A 36 2.08 0.58 -2.41
CA ASP A 36 1.30 1.75 -1.99
C ASP A 36 0.95 1.71 -0.50
N VAL A 37 0.43 0.58 -0.01
CA VAL A 37 0.07 0.40 1.41
C VAL A 37 1.29 0.53 2.31
N LEU A 38 2.41 -0.13 1.96
CA LEU A 38 3.61 -0.13 2.80
C LEU A 38 4.28 1.24 2.84
N ILE A 39 4.38 1.95 1.71
CA ILE A 39 4.97 3.29 1.68
C ILE A 39 4.08 4.30 2.43
N LYS A 40 2.75 4.22 2.28
CA LYS A 40 1.82 5.06 3.07
C LYS A 40 2.00 4.80 4.56
N ALA A 41 2.06 3.54 4.98
CA ALA A 41 2.31 3.18 6.36
C ALA A 41 3.67 3.73 6.87
N MET A 42 4.73 3.70 6.05
CA MET A 42 6.03 4.29 6.40
C MET A 42 5.97 5.80 6.60
N ARG A 43 5.14 6.52 5.81
CA ARG A 43 4.98 7.97 5.90
C ARG A 43 4.08 8.39 7.06
N GLU A 44 2.94 7.73 7.22
CA GLU A 44 1.91 8.11 8.18
C GLU A 44 2.29 7.76 9.63
N TRP A 45 2.95 6.62 9.83
CA TRP A 45 3.29 6.18 11.19
C TRP A 45 4.67 6.63 11.66
N GLY A 46 5.37 7.41 10.85
CA GLY A 46 6.72 7.87 11.10
C GLY A 46 7.68 6.68 11.11
N ALA A 47 8.59 6.66 10.14
CA ALA A 47 9.74 5.77 10.16
C ALA A 47 10.52 5.97 11.46
N GLN A 48 10.19 5.22 12.51
CA GLN A 48 11.19 4.87 13.51
C GLN A 48 12.07 3.82 12.84
N PRO A 49 13.35 4.12 12.55
CA PRO A 49 14.28 3.14 12.02
C PRO A 49 14.29 1.95 12.98
N GLY A 50 13.80 0.79 12.53
CA GLY A 50 13.73 -0.43 13.35
C GLY A 50 12.37 -0.74 14.02
N SER A 51 11.29 0.00 13.75
CA SER A 51 9.95 -0.34 14.24
C SER A 51 9.03 -0.83 13.12
N THR A 52 9.05 -2.13 12.83
CA THR A 52 8.06 -2.85 12.02
C THR A 52 6.67 -2.95 12.67
N LYS A 53 6.52 -2.42 13.90
CA LYS A 53 5.37 -2.59 14.79
C LYS A 53 4.00 -2.16 14.23
N PRO A 54 3.86 -1.05 13.47
CA PRO A 54 2.53 -0.55 13.18
C PRO A 54 1.84 -1.27 12.00
N LEU A 55 2.59 -1.79 11.02
CA LEU A 55 2.06 -2.56 9.87
C LEU A 55 1.61 -3.96 10.25
N VAL A 56 2.42 -4.62 11.08
CA VAL A 56 2.12 -5.92 11.70
C VAL A 56 0.87 -5.80 12.58
N ARG A 57 0.75 -4.72 13.38
CA ARG A 57 -0.41 -4.46 14.24
C ARG A 57 -1.69 -4.14 13.47
N ALA A 58 -1.63 -3.36 12.38
CA ALA A 58 -2.81 -3.04 11.58
C ALA A 58 -3.34 -4.24 10.78
N MET A 59 -2.47 -5.20 10.44
CA MET A 59 -2.86 -6.47 9.81
C MET A 59 -3.20 -7.58 10.81
N GLY A 60 -3.23 -7.28 12.12
CA GLY A 60 -3.61 -8.23 13.17
C GLY A 60 -2.56 -9.28 13.52
N SER A 61 -1.33 -9.15 13.01
CA SER A 61 -0.22 -10.01 13.43
C SER A 61 0.44 -9.43 14.68
N THR A 62 0.72 -10.28 15.67
CA THR A 62 1.32 -9.89 16.95
C THR A 62 2.83 -10.15 17.00
N ASN A 63 3.39 -10.74 15.93
CA ASN A 63 4.79 -11.19 15.91
C ASN A 63 5.66 -10.17 15.17
N LEU A 64 6.55 -9.53 15.94
CA LEU A 64 7.57 -8.59 15.47
C LEU A 64 8.58 -9.17 14.46
N GLU A 65 8.61 -10.50 14.31
CA GLU A 65 9.54 -11.23 13.43
C GLU A 65 8.93 -11.56 12.05
N GLU A 66 7.65 -11.26 11.82
CA GLU A 66 7.02 -11.55 10.54
C GLU A 66 7.37 -10.48 9.50
N ASP A 67 7.89 -10.91 8.36
CA ASP A 67 8.17 -10.06 7.21
C ASP A 67 6.89 -9.33 6.75
N PRO A 68 6.85 -7.98 6.81
CA PRO A 68 5.64 -7.22 6.51
C PRO A 68 5.20 -7.38 5.05
N VAL A 69 6.13 -7.64 4.13
CA VAL A 69 5.82 -7.87 2.71
C VAL A 69 5.10 -9.20 2.55
N ALA A 70 5.67 -10.31 3.05
CA ALA A 70 5.02 -11.62 3.03
C ALA A 70 3.67 -11.62 3.76
N ALA A 71 3.56 -10.96 4.90
CA ALA A 71 2.33 -10.85 5.66
C ALA A 71 1.22 -10.16 4.84
N LEU A 72 1.54 -9.02 4.21
CA LEU A 72 0.57 -8.30 3.38
C LEU A 72 0.21 -9.06 2.11
N VAL A 73 1.18 -9.71 1.44
CA VAL A 73 0.89 -10.56 0.28
C VAL A 73 -0.02 -11.72 0.67
N LYS A 74 0.23 -12.38 1.81
CA LYS A 74 -0.64 -13.44 2.33
C LYS A 74 -2.04 -12.91 2.61
N HIS A 75 -2.15 -11.73 3.21
CA HIS A 75 -3.43 -11.07 3.46
C HIS A 75 -4.17 -10.76 2.15
N LEU A 76 -3.52 -10.15 1.16
CA LEU A 76 -4.14 -9.86 -0.14
C LEU A 76 -4.59 -11.13 -0.86
N ARG A 77 -3.87 -12.24 -0.70
CA ARG A 77 -4.26 -13.54 -1.23
C ARG A 77 -5.54 -14.12 -0.60
N THR A 78 -5.94 -13.66 0.60
CA THR A 78 -7.26 -13.98 1.18
C THR A 78 -8.41 -13.23 0.50
N GLN A 79 -8.13 -12.07 -0.11
CA GLN A 79 -9.13 -11.21 -0.75
C GLN A 79 -9.23 -11.49 -2.26
N ARG A 80 -8.10 -11.83 -2.90
CA ARG A 80 -8.04 -12.18 -4.33
C ARG A 80 -6.91 -13.16 -4.59
N VAL A 81 -7.18 -14.20 -5.38
CA VAL A 81 -6.20 -15.26 -5.64
C VAL A 81 -4.93 -14.74 -6.34
N LEU A 82 -3.78 -15.37 -6.09
CA LEU A 82 -2.50 -15.14 -6.79
C LEU A 82 -1.95 -13.70 -6.75
N MET A 83 -2.41 -12.87 -5.81
CA MET A 83 -1.84 -11.53 -5.62
C MET A 83 -0.32 -11.62 -5.41
N VAL A 84 0.41 -10.85 -6.23
CA VAL A 84 1.87 -10.98 -6.45
C VAL A 84 2.21 -12.38 -6.95
N GLN A 85 2.43 -12.50 -8.27
CA GLN A 85 2.44 -13.80 -8.94
C GLN A 85 3.84 -14.43 -9.03
N THR A 86 4.89 -13.61 -9.20
CA THR A 86 6.25 -14.11 -9.47
C THR A 86 7.24 -13.68 -8.39
N PRO A 87 8.36 -14.42 -8.21
CA PRO A 87 9.42 -14.02 -7.29
C PRO A 87 10.03 -12.66 -7.59
N GLU A 88 10.15 -12.30 -8.87
CA GLU A 88 10.70 -11.00 -9.30
C GLU A 88 9.78 -9.85 -8.87
N GLN A 89 8.46 -10.05 -8.98
CA GLN A 89 7.48 -9.09 -8.48
C GLN A 89 7.56 -8.95 -6.96
N PHE A 90 7.87 -10.03 -6.25
CA PHE A 90 8.06 -10.01 -4.80
C PHE A 90 9.36 -9.28 -4.41
N GLY A 91 10.46 -9.54 -5.10
CA GLY A 91 11.74 -8.84 -4.92
C GLY A 91 11.63 -7.34 -5.22
N TYR A 92 10.95 -6.99 -6.30
CA TYR A 92 10.73 -5.60 -6.71
C TYR A 92 10.01 -4.75 -5.64
N ILE A 93 9.16 -5.37 -4.81
CA ILE A 93 8.52 -4.68 -3.69
C ILE A 93 9.59 -4.17 -2.72
N TYR A 94 10.58 -4.99 -2.34
CA TYR A 94 11.65 -4.55 -1.45
C TYR A 94 12.51 -3.46 -2.04
N GLU A 95 12.83 -3.54 -3.34
CA GLU A 95 13.57 -2.50 -4.05
C GLU A 95 12.84 -1.15 -3.92
N CYS A 96 11.52 -1.15 -4.17
CA CYS A 96 10.68 0.04 -4.03
C CYS A 96 10.65 0.58 -2.60
N LEU A 97 10.62 -0.29 -1.59
CA LEU A 97 10.63 0.13 -0.17
C LEU A 97 11.97 0.71 0.26
N VAL A 98 13.08 0.12 -0.19
CA VAL A 98 14.43 0.64 0.08
C VAL A 98 14.60 2.02 -0.55
N GLU A 99 14.19 2.19 -1.80
CA GLU A 99 14.23 3.50 -2.47
C GLU A 99 13.31 4.52 -1.79
N ALA A 100 12.11 4.11 -1.36
CA ALA A 100 11.21 4.98 -0.61
C ALA A 100 11.83 5.40 0.74
N ALA A 101 12.46 4.48 1.47
CA ALA A 101 13.12 4.79 2.75
C ALA A 101 14.28 5.79 2.57
N ARG A 102 15.06 5.66 1.49
CA ARG A 102 16.13 6.62 1.13
C ARG A 102 15.57 8.01 0.81
N GLY A 103 14.43 8.08 0.10
CA GLY A 103 13.79 9.35 -0.26
C GLY A 103 13.11 10.08 0.88
N VAL A 104 12.64 9.37 1.92
CA VAL A 104 11.94 9.95 3.08
C VAL A 104 12.86 10.84 3.94
N GLY A 105 14.18 10.67 3.89
CA GLY A 105 15.13 11.52 4.64
C GLY A 105 15.47 12.87 4.00
N ASN A 106 15.01 13.12 2.77
CA ASN A 106 15.36 14.30 1.96
C ASN A 106 14.17 15.25 1.69
N ALA A 107 13.03 15.04 2.35
CA ALA A 107 11.80 15.82 2.17
C ALA A 107 11.43 16.60 3.44
#